data_AF-A0AAW2E4B5-F1
#
_entry.id   AF-A0AAW2E4B5-F1
#
_cell.length_a   1.000
_cell.length_b   1.000
_cell.length_c   1.000
_cell.angle_alpha   90.00
_cell.angle_beta   90.00
_cell.angle_gamma   90.00
#
_symmetry.space_group_name_H-M   'P 1'
#
loop_
_entity.id
_entity.type
_entity.pdbx_description
1 polymer ?
#
loop_
_entity_poly.entity_id
_entity_poly.type
_entity_poly.pdbx_seq_one_letter_code
_entity_poly.pdbx_strand_id
1 'polypeptide(L)'
;MTTTRRVFKLAPMSNTLSKATEHLDPHFSFYVSTWSKNQHRFMTSSKRVQDRSKNKRIHDLEIAKEKWKIANRVIFLMETLKNEPEMVMPVRELEQNRKQMSLPKPHSISDLLRKCPKLFELYKDKNGVLWCGMTKKAEDLVEEEQRIIEENEDKVAEYVTRFLMMSVDKRLRLDKIAHFRRDFGLPMDFRTNWVHKYPQYFKVVKRDEDDEIGFLELVSWNPAWAITELEKRAMGMGLNEVHDDHSINHNPGLLSLPFPLKFPSTYKKVYRYGGKIEHFQKRSYLSPYADARGLKAGSLEFDKRAVAVMHELLSFTIEKRLVTDHLTHFRWELVMPQKLMRLLLKHFGIFYVSERGKRFSVFLTEAYEGSELIEKGPLVLWKEKVLSLAGYRGKKKKIETFSDVSDIEDDGLSEDLHIRVQLGQEDTMGSLEDTLLRDNDEMEIGEVCNAYEDAEAS
;
A
#
# COMPACT_ATOMS: atom_id res chain seq x y z
N MET A 1 -21.10 59.14 20.25
CA MET A 1 -21.91 58.98 21.48
C MET A 1 -23.00 57.95 21.17
N THR A 2 -22.72 56.67 21.44
CA THR A 2 -23.33 55.85 22.52
C THR A 2 -24.62 55.17 22.02
N THR A 3 -24.54 53.98 21.40
CA THR A 3 -24.49 52.62 21.98
C THR A 3 -25.79 52.20 22.69
N THR A 4 -26.50 51.21 22.15
CA THR A 4 -26.99 50.06 22.96
C THR A 4 -27.24 48.83 22.07
N ARG A 5 -26.29 47.88 22.08
CA ARG A 5 -26.49 46.48 21.66
C ARG A 5 -27.00 45.70 22.87
N ARG A 6 -28.13 45.00 22.74
CA ARG A 6 -28.60 44.04 23.75
C ARG A 6 -27.78 42.75 23.64
N VAL A 7 -27.16 42.39 24.75
CA VAL A 7 -26.44 41.13 24.98
C VAL A 7 -27.41 40.18 25.67
N PHE A 8 -27.74 39.04 25.06
CA PHE A 8 -28.38 37.93 25.76
C PHE A 8 -27.28 37.05 26.36
N LYS A 9 -27.18 37.07 27.70
CA LYS A 9 -26.48 36.08 28.51
C LYS A 9 -27.42 34.88 28.70
N LEU A 10 -26.97 33.69 28.32
CA LEU A 10 -27.52 32.44 28.85
C LEU A 10 -26.46 31.82 29.78
N ALA A 11 -26.85 31.67 31.04
CA ALA A 11 -26.12 30.95 32.08
C ALA A 11 -26.50 29.46 32.04
N PRO A 12 -25.68 28.56 32.62
CA PRO A 12 -25.73 27.13 32.37
C PRO A 12 -26.78 26.46 33.27
N MET A 13 -27.53 25.51 32.72
CA MET A 13 -28.35 24.61 33.53
C MET A 13 -27.95 23.14 33.30
N SER A 14 -27.77 22.53 34.46
CA SER A 14 -27.33 21.19 34.80
C SER A 14 -28.29 20.07 34.36
N ASN A 15 -27.67 18.93 34.05
CA ASN A 15 -28.10 17.56 34.33
C ASN A 15 -29.61 17.29 34.47
N THR A 16 -30.16 16.59 33.48
CA THR A 16 -31.25 15.62 33.69
C THR A 16 -31.06 14.47 32.71
N LEU A 17 -30.29 13.47 33.17
CA LEU A 17 -30.13 12.15 32.58
C LEU A 17 -30.85 11.19 33.52
N SER A 18 -31.91 10.53 33.06
CA SER A 18 -32.16 9.11 33.33
C SER A 18 -33.55 8.70 32.80
N LYS A 19 -33.61 7.45 32.32
CA LYS A 19 -34.79 6.66 31.90
C LYS A 19 -35.14 6.71 30.41
N ALA A 20 -34.34 6.00 29.62
CA ALA A 20 -34.84 5.07 28.59
C ALA A 20 -33.68 4.22 28.04
N THR A 21 -33.17 3.27 28.83
CA THR A 21 -32.30 2.18 28.34
C THR A 21 -32.52 0.95 29.21
N GLU A 22 -33.49 0.13 28.84
CA GLU A 22 -33.53 -1.28 29.26
C GLU A 22 -33.58 -2.12 27.99
N HIS A 23 -32.71 -3.13 27.95
CA HIS A 23 -32.37 -4.02 26.83
C HIS A 23 -31.33 -3.51 25.83
N LEU A 24 -30.05 -3.54 26.23
CA LEU A 24 -28.88 -3.89 25.40
C LEU A 24 -27.70 -4.20 26.35
N ASP A 25 -26.88 -5.21 26.00
CA ASP A 25 -25.85 -5.84 26.84
C ASP A 25 -24.79 -4.87 27.41
N PRO A 26 -24.49 -4.88 28.74
CA PRO A 26 -23.58 -3.93 29.38
C PRO A 26 -22.09 -4.17 29.11
N HIS A 27 -21.71 -5.27 28.45
CA HIS A 27 -20.30 -5.59 28.19
C HIS A 27 -19.68 -4.81 27.01
N PHE A 28 -20.51 -4.22 26.13
CA PHE A 28 -20.05 -3.55 24.90
C PHE A 28 -19.73 -2.05 25.10
N SER A 29 -20.44 -1.37 26.02
CA SER A 29 -20.24 0.06 26.29
C SER A 29 -18.97 0.37 27.08
N PHE A 30 -18.43 -0.60 27.83
CA PHE A 30 -17.25 -0.38 28.67
C PHE A 30 -15.94 -0.42 27.87
N TYR A 31 -15.86 -1.22 26.81
CA TYR A 31 -14.64 -1.33 25.98
C TYR A 31 -14.46 -0.17 24.99
N VAL A 32 -15.55 0.40 24.46
CA VAL A 32 -15.46 1.49 23.47
C VAL A 32 -15.18 2.85 24.13
N SER A 33 -15.62 3.06 25.38
CA SER A 33 -15.54 4.38 26.04
C SER A 33 -14.25 4.64 26.83
N THR A 34 -13.49 3.61 27.22
CA THR A 34 -12.22 3.78 27.97
C THR A 34 -10.95 3.74 27.10
N TRP A 35 -11.06 3.46 25.80
CA TRP A 35 -9.90 3.38 24.89
C TRP A 35 -9.66 4.64 24.03
N SER A 36 -10.41 5.72 24.28
CA SER A 36 -10.14 7.06 23.75
C SER A 36 -9.43 7.95 24.78
N LYS A 37 -8.45 7.40 25.51
CA LYS A 37 -7.49 8.17 26.30
C LYS A 37 -6.10 8.05 25.67
N ASN A 38 -5.75 9.09 24.92
CA ASN A 38 -4.42 9.49 24.46
C ASN A 38 -3.26 8.50 24.73
N GLN A 39 -3.01 7.61 23.78
CA GLN A 39 -1.66 7.06 23.58
C GLN A 39 -1.01 7.75 22.39
N HIS A 40 -0.47 8.94 22.60
CA HIS A 40 0.50 9.55 21.69
C HIS A 40 1.85 8.85 21.85
N ARG A 41 1.97 7.63 21.33
CA ARG A 41 3.26 7.00 21.07
C ARG A 41 3.55 7.13 19.59
N PHE A 42 4.61 7.87 19.27
CA PHE A 42 5.04 8.21 17.92
C PHE A 42 5.14 6.95 17.03
N MET A 43 4.54 7.01 15.84
CA MET A 43 4.79 6.05 14.77
C MET A 43 6.30 5.92 14.50
N THR A 44 6.74 4.80 13.91
CA THR A 44 8.16 4.65 13.54
C THR A 44 8.51 5.78 12.57
N SER A 45 9.39 6.69 13.00
CA SER A 45 9.79 7.82 12.17
C SER A 45 10.56 7.34 10.94
N SER A 46 10.49 8.11 9.85
CA SER A 46 11.18 7.79 8.60
C SER A 46 12.68 7.51 8.81
N LYS A 47 13.35 8.30 9.66
CA LYS A 47 14.75 8.09 10.04
C LYS A 47 15.01 6.71 10.68
N ARG A 48 14.12 6.26 11.57
CA ARG A 48 14.24 4.91 12.19
C ARG A 48 13.98 3.78 11.19
N VAL A 49 13.19 4.01 10.16
CA VAL A 49 13.01 3.02 9.07
C VAL A 49 14.31 2.93 8.28
N GLN A 50 14.90 4.07 7.90
CA GLN A 50 16.18 4.18 7.16
C GLN A 50 17.32 3.48 7.89
N ASP A 51 17.48 3.74 9.18
CA ASP A 51 18.54 3.12 9.99
C ASP A 51 18.40 1.58 9.99
N ARG A 52 17.15 1.09 10.03
CA ARG A 52 16.83 -0.34 10.07
C ARG A 52 16.85 -1.04 8.71
N SER A 53 16.75 -0.27 7.62
CA SER A 53 16.68 -0.75 6.23
C SER A 53 18.01 -0.62 5.48
N LYS A 54 18.96 0.18 5.98
CA LYS A 54 20.24 0.52 5.31
C LYS A 54 20.96 -0.68 4.68
N ASN A 55 21.02 -1.80 5.39
CA ASN A 55 21.70 -3.03 4.95
C ASN A 55 20.77 -4.07 4.29
N LYS A 56 19.50 -3.74 4.06
CA LYS A 56 18.45 -4.63 3.56
C LYS A 56 17.89 -4.19 2.20
N ARG A 57 18.54 -3.21 1.56
CA ARG A 57 18.07 -2.64 0.28
C ARG A 57 18.12 -3.65 -0.85
N ILE A 58 17.05 -3.73 -1.62
CA ILE A 58 16.94 -4.56 -2.82
C ILE A 58 16.85 -3.60 -4.02
N HIS A 59 17.99 -3.41 -4.70
CA HIS A 59 18.13 -2.45 -5.80
C HIS A 59 17.06 -2.66 -6.87
N ASP A 60 16.78 -3.91 -7.21
CA ASP A 60 15.84 -4.24 -8.28
C ASP A 60 14.39 -3.86 -7.95
N LEU A 61 13.97 -3.99 -6.69
CA LEU A 61 12.64 -3.56 -6.25
C LEU A 61 12.53 -2.04 -6.15
N GLU A 62 13.65 -1.33 -5.94
CA GLU A 62 13.67 0.12 -6.08
C GLU A 62 13.52 0.56 -7.55
N ILE A 63 14.10 -0.18 -8.50
CA ILE A 63 13.85 0.05 -9.93
C ILE A 63 12.37 -0.19 -10.24
N ALA A 64 11.78 -1.28 -9.75
CA ALA A 64 10.36 -1.56 -9.91
C ALA A 64 9.50 -0.42 -9.32
N LYS A 65 9.89 0.13 -8.17
CA LYS A 65 9.21 1.29 -7.57
C LYS A 65 9.29 2.54 -8.44
N GLU A 66 10.44 2.82 -9.04
CA GLU A 66 10.60 3.98 -9.94
C GLU A 66 9.81 3.82 -11.23
N LYS A 67 9.82 2.62 -11.84
CA LYS A 67 8.95 2.28 -12.99
C LYS A 67 7.48 2.56 -12.66
N TRP A 68 7.01 2.07 -11.51
CA TRP A 68 5.65 2.31 -11.04
C TRP A 68 5.33 3.80 -10.86
N LYS A 69 6.24 4.58 -10.27
CA LYS A 69 6.02 6.03 -10.05
C LYS A 69 5.79 6.77 -11.36
N ILE A 70 6.53 6.41 -12.41
CA ILE A 70 6.42 7.03 -13.72
C ILE A 70 5.11 6.59 -14.38
N ALA A 71 4.85 5.29 -14.44
CA ALA A 71 3.60 4.76 -15.00
C ALA A 71 2.37 5.37 -14.31
N ASN A 72 2.34 5.41 -12.98
CA ASN A 72 1.22 5.95 -12.21
C ASN A 72 1.00 7.46 -12.43
N ARG A 73 2.04 8.24 -12.78
CA ARG A 73 1.90 9.65 -13.16
C ARG A 73 1.27 9.79 -14.55
N VAL A 74 1.75 9.00 -15.51
CA VAL A 74 1.25 9.01 -16.89
C VAL A 74 -0.21 8.53 -16.93
N ILE A 75 -0.52 7.44 -16.25
CA ILE A 75 -1.88 6.90 -16.12
C ILE A 75 -2.80 7.92 -15.45
N PHE A 76 -2.34 8.62 -14.40
CA PHE A 76 -3.14 9.69 -13.80
C PHE A 76 -3.51 10.80 -14.82
N LEU A 77 -2.57 11.20 -15.68
CA LEU A 77 -2.84 12.20 -16.73
C LEU A 77 -3.84 11.68 -17.76
N MET A 78 -3.67 10.42 -18.21
CA MET A 78 -4.61 9.77 -19.13
C MET A 78 -6.02 9.71 -18.53
N GLU A 79 -6.16 9.29 -17.27
CA GLU A 79 -7.45 9.26 -16.57
C GLU A 79 -8.05 10.66 -16.38
N THR A 80 -7.22 11.69 -16.17
CA THR A 80 -7.70 13.07 -16.05
C THR A 80 -8.26 13.56 -17.37
N LEU A 81 -7.53 13.37 -18.47
CA LEU A 81 -7.97 13.77 -19.81
C LEU A 81 -9.18 12.98 -20.29
N LYS A 82 -9.29 11.68 -19.94
CA LYS A 82 -10.46 10.84 -20.27
C LYS A 82 -11.79 11.46 -19.81
N ASN A 83 -11.79 12.22 -18.71
CA ASN A 83 -13.00 12.82 -18.17
C ASN A 83 -13.36 14.16 -18.82
N GLU A 84 -12.51 14.70 -19.69
CA GLU A 84 -12.74 15.98 -20.38
C GLU A 84 -13.33 15.77 -21.78
N PRO A 85 -14.10 16.76 -22.28
CA PRO A 85 -14.58 16.73 -23.66
C PRO A 85 -13.39 16.73 -24.64
N GLU A 86 -13.51 15.91 -25.69
CA GLU A 86 -12.46 15.70 -26.70
C GLU A 86 -11.11 15.18 -26.15
N MET A 87 -11.05 14.79 -24.86
CA MET A 87 -9.83 14.37 -24.17
C MET A 87 -8.72 15.43 -24.19
N VAL A 88 -9.09 16.71 -24.12
CA VAL A 88 -8.17 17.85 -24.11
C VAL A 88 -8.41 18.74 -22.89
N MET A 89 -7.33 19.24 -22.28
CA MET A 89 -7.38 20.20 -21.18
C MET A 89 -6.26 21.26 -21.28
N PRO A 90 -6.47 22.49 -20.79
CA PRO A 90 -5.38 23.45 -20.60
C PRO A 90 -4.32 22.90 -19.62
N VAL A 91 -3.04 23.04 -19.93
CA VAL A 91 -1.95 22.55 -19.06
C VAL A 91 -1.97 23.23 -17.67
N ARG A 92 -2.53 24.45 -17.58
CA ARG A 92 -2.70 25.16 -16.31
C ARG A 92 -3.65 24.44 -15.35
N GLU A 93 -4.67 23.75 -15.87
CA GLU A 93 -5.62 22.98 -15.05
C GLU A 93 -5.00 21.66 -14.60
N LEU A 94 -4.24 20.99 -15.48
CA LEU A 94 -3.44 19.83 -15.09
C LEU A 94 -2.48 20.15 -13.93
N GLU A 95 -1.86 21.33 -13.94
CA GLU A 95 -0.95 21.77 -12.86
C GLU A 95 -1.65 21.93 -11.50
N GLN A 96 -2.97 22.13 -11.45
CA GLN A 96 -3.73 22.14 -10.21
C GLN A 96 -3.77 20.74 -9.55
N ASN A 97 -3.75 19.68 -10.36
CA ASN A 97 -3.78 18.28 -9.92
C ASN A 97 -2.39 17.73 -9.53
N ARG A 98 -1.34 18.56 -9.59
CA ARG A 98 0.05 18.18 -9.28
C ARG A 98 0.23 17.45 -7.95
N LYS A 99 -0.50 17.86 -6.91
CA LYS A 99 -0.39 17.25 -5.56
C LYS A 99 -0.81 15.79 -5.59
N GLN A 100 -1.81 15.43 -6.40
CA GLN A 100 -2.30 14.05 -6.53
C GLN A 100 -1.30 13.18 -7.32
N MET A 101 -0.59 13.77 -8.29
CA MET A 101 0.45 13.09 -9.08
C MET A 101 1.77 12.83 -8.35
N SER A 102 1.93 13.35 -7.12
CA SER A 102 3.20 13.27 -6.38
C SER A 102 4.41 13.71 -7.21
N LEU A 103 4.27 14.80 -7.98
CA LEU A 103 5.33 15.40 -8.79
C LEU A 103 6.09 16.45 -7.96
N PRO A 104 7.35 16.20 -7.54
CA PRO A 104 8.12 17.14 -6.74
C PRO A 104 8.46 18.40 -7.55
N LYS A 105 8.69 19.52 -6.86
CA LYS A 105 9.32 20.72 -7.47
C LYS A 105 10.81 20.44 -7.67
N PRO A 106 11.45 20.88 -8.77
CA PRO A 106 10.99 21.90 -9.73
C PRO A 106 10.25 21.39 -10.98
N HIS A 107 10.13 20.08 -11.21
CA HIS A 107 9.59 19.54 -12.47
C HIS A 107 8.16 20.03 -12.78
N SER A 108 7.94 20.53 -13.99
CA SER A 108 6.61 20.95 -14.45
C SER A 108 5.84 19.81 -15.12
N ILE A 109 4.51 19.84 -15.09
CA ILE A 109 3.72 18.89 -15.87
C ILE A 109 3.98 19.05 -17.37
N SER A 110 4.18 20.30 -17.84
CA SER A 110 4.59 20.56 -19.22
C SER A 110 5.85 19.78 -19.61
N ASP A 111 6.86 19.72 -18.74
CA ASP A 111 8.07 18.93 -19.03
C ASP A 111 7.75 17.45 -19.14
N LEU A 112 6.94 16.90 -18.23
CA LEU A 112 6.53 15.49 -18.30
C LEU A 112 5.77 15.18 -19.60
N LEU A 113 4.86 16.06 -20.02
CA LEU A 113 4.09 15.92 -21.26
C LEU A 113 5.00 15.92 -22.48
N ARG A 114 5.96 16.85 -22.56
CA ARG A 114 6.97 16.91 -23.64
C ARG A 114 7.82 15.64 -23.74
N LYS A 115 8.03 14.95 -22.62
CA LYS A 115 8.79 13.69 -22.55
C LYS A 115 8.00 12.48 -23.03
N CYS A 116 6.68 12.61 -23.14
CA CYS A 116 5.77 11.53 -23.53
C CYS A 116 5.02 11.85 -24.85
N PRO A 117 5.71 12.23 -25.95
CA PRO A 117 5.06 12.70 -27.17
C PRO A 117 4.26 11.62 -27.91
N LYS A 118 4.48 10.34 -27.56
CA LYS A 118 3.70 9.23 -28.12
C LYS A 118 2.30 9.12 -27.49
N LEU A 119 2.11 9.71 -26.32
CA LEU A 119 0.88 9.62 -25.53
C LEU A 119 0.12 10.95 -25.47
N PHE A 120 0.83 12.08 -25.51
CA PHE A 120 0.23 13.41 -25.37
C PHE A 120 0.66 14.34 -26.50
N GLU A 121 -0.27 15.17 -26.94
CA GLU A 121 -0.05 16.22 -27.92
C GLU A 121 -0.16 17.59 -27.25
N LEU A 122 0.82 18.45 -27.47
CA LEU A 122 0.85 19.81 -26.92
C LEU A 122 0.65 20.82 -28.04
N TYR A 123 -0.30 21.72 -27.87
CA TYR A 123 -0.56 22.79 -28.83
C TYR A 123 -0.86 24.11 -28.12
N LYS A 124 -0.64 25.22 -28.83
CA LYS A 124 -0.95 26.56 -28.35
C LYS A 124 -2.18 27.09 -29.07
N ASP A 125 -3.10 27.67 -28.33
CA ASP A 125 -4.23 28.37 -28.93
C ASP A 125 -3.82 29.76 -29.47
N LYS A 126 -4.78 30.45 -30.10
CA LYS A 126 -4.57 31.82 -30.64
C LYS A 126 -4.20 32.85 -29.55
N ASN A 127 -4.51 32.56 -28.29
CA ASN A 127 -4.23 33.41 -27.14
C ASN A 127 -2.90 33.05 -26.46
N GLY A 128 -2.16 32.06 -26.98
CA GLY A 128 -0.89 31.58 -26.43
C GLY A 128 -1.02 30.64 -25.23
N VAL A 129 -2.23 30.18 -24.87
CA VAL A 129 -2.46 29.18 -23.83
C VAL A 129 -2.01 27.81 -24.32
N LEU A 130 -1.28 27.08 -23.48
CA LEU A 130 -0.81 25.73 -23.78
C LEU A 130 -1.88 24.70 -23.39
N TRP A 131 -2.29 23.90 -24.37
CA TRP A 131 -3.25 22.81 -24.25
C TRP A 131 -2.56 21.46 -24.39
N CYS A 132 -3.14 20.44 -23.77
CA CYS A 132 -2.72 19.06 -23.85
C CYS A 132 -3.89 18.19 -24.28
N GLY A 133 -3.72 17.42 -25.35
CA GLY A 133 -4.64 16.37 -25.77
C GLY A 133 -4.00 14.98 -25.68
N MET A 134 -4.83 13.94 -25.73
CA MET A 134 -4.36 12.56 -25.90
C MET A 134 -4.07 12.29 -27.39
N THR A 135 -3.02 11.51 -27.67
CA THR A 135 -2.82 10.96 -29.03
C THR A 135 -3.80 9.81 -29.28
N LYS A 136 -4.03 9.45 -30.55
CA LYS A 136 -4.84 8.26 -30.88
C LYS A 136 -4.35 6.98 -30.19
N LYS A 137 -3.02 6.82 -30.07
CA LYS A 137 -2.43 5.68 -29.34
C LYS A 137 -2.79 5.67 -27.86
N ALA A 138 -2.91 6.85 -27.25
CA ALA A 138 -3.28 6.95 -25.85
C ALA A 138 -4.78 6.70 -25.64
N GLU A 139 -5.63 7.13 -26.58
CA GLU A 139 -7.06 6.76 -26.60
C GLU A 139 -7.23 5.24 -26.69
N ASP A 140 -6.53 4.59 -27.63
CA ASP A 140 -6.57 3.13 -27.80
C ASP A 140 -6.16 2.39 -26.51
N LEU A 141 -5.18 2.94 -25.78
CA LEU A 141 -4.75 2.39 -24.48
C LEU A 141 -5.82 2.56 -23.40
N VAL A 142 -6.57 3.67 -23.39
CA VAL A 142 -7.66 3.88 -22.43
C VAL A 142 -8.81 2.91 -22.71
N GLU A 143 -9.14 2.67 -23.97
CA GLU A 143 -10.13 1.67 -24.37
C GLU A 143 -9.66 0.25 -24.01
N GLU A 144 -8.39 -0.07 -24.23
CA GLU A 144 -7.78 -1.33 -23.83
C GLU A 144 -7.80 -1.53 -22.31
N GLU A 145 -7.50 -0.50 -21.51
CA GLU A 145 -7.59 -0.57 -20.04
C GLU A 145 -9.01 -0.90 -19.59
N GLN A 146 -10.00 -0.20 -20.15
CA GLN A 146 -11.41 -0.39 -19.82
C GLN A 146 -11.85 -1.83 -20.10
N ARG A 147 -11.52 -2.37 -21.28
CA ARG A 147 -11.80 -3.76 -21.64
C ARG A 147 -11.14 -4.75 -20.68
N ILE A 148 -9.86 -4.53 -20.34
CA ILE A 148 -9.13 -5.39 -19.40
C ILE A 148 -9.77 -5.38 -18.02
N ILE A 149 -10.27 -4.23 -17.55
CA ILE A 149 -10.97 -4.12 -16.27
C ILE A 149 -12.28 -4.91 -16.33
N GLU A 150 -13.06 -4.75 -17.40
CA GLU A 150 -14.34 -5.45 -17.62
C GLU A 150 -14.17 -6.97 -17.67
N GLU A 151 -13.19 -7.46 -18.44
CA GLU A 151 -12.87 -8.89 -18.56
C GLU A 151 -12.43 -9.54 -17.24
N ASN A 152 -11.91 -8.74 -16.29
CA ASN A 152 -11.40 -9.24 -15.02
C ASN A 152 -12.30 -8.91 -13.82
N GLU A 153 -13.50 -8.33 -14.02
CA GLU A 153 -14.36 -7.88 -12.92
C GLU A 153 -14.70 -9.01 -11.93
N ASP A 154 -14.94 -10.22 -12.41
CA ASP A 154 -15.29 -11.37 -11.55
C ASP A 154 -14.15 -11.76 -10.61
N LYS A 155 -12.91 -11.69 -11.10
CA LYS A 155 -11.73 -11.96 -10.27
C LYS A 155 -11.52 -10.87 -9.23
N VAL A 156 -11.79 -9.62 -9.61
CA VAL A 156 -11.74 -8.48 -8.67
C VAL A 156 -12.85 -8.60 -7.62
N ALA A 157 -14.04 -9.09 -8.00
CA ALA A 157 -15.13 -9.39 -7.06
C ALA A 157 -14.75 -10.51 -6.08
N GLU A 158 -14.06 -11.57 -6.54
CA GLU A 158 -13.47 -12.58 -5.65
C GLU A 158 -12.51 -11.93 -4.64
N TYR A 159 -11.56 -11.11 -5.09
CA TYR A 159 -10.59 -10.47 -4.19
C TYR A 159 -11.24 -9.52 -3.18
N VAL A 160 -12.23 -8.73 -3.58
CA VAL A 160 -12.99 -7.87 -2.67
C VAL A 160 -13.74 -8.73 -1.65
N THR A 161 -14.37 -9.83 -2.08
CA THR A 161 -15.09 -10.75 -1.18
C THR A 161 -14.13 -11.40 -0.19
N ARG A 162 -12.99 -11.91 -0.65
CA ARG A 162 -11.94 -12.47 0.21
C ARG A 162 -11.39 -11.44 1.18
N PHE A 163 -11.25 -10.19 0.76
CA PHE A 163 -10.85 -9.11 1.65
C PHE A 163 -11.87 -8.86 2.77
N LEU A 164 -13.17 -8.88 2.45
CA LEU A 164 -14.24 -8.85 3.45
C LEU A 164 -14.19 -10.08 4.37
N MET A 165 -13.96 -11.26 3.81
CA MET A 165 -13.85 -12.52 4.56
C MET A 165 -12.70 -12.51 5.58
N MET A 166 -11.60 -11.82 5.31
CA MET A 166 -10.50 -11.64 6.29
C MET A 166 -10.84 -10.66 7.42
N SER A 167 -11.83 -9.78 7.24
CA SER A 167 -12.20 -8.80 8.26
C SER A 167 -13.00 -9.43 9.41
N VAL A 168 -12.85 -8.89 10.62
CA VAL A 168 -13.53 -9.42 11.83
C VAL A 168 -15.04 -9.35 11.73
N ASP A 169 -15.56 -8.22 11.26
CA ASP A 169 -17.00 -7.96 11.18
C ASP A 169 -17.57 -8.30 9.80
N LYS A 170 -16.76 -8.88 8.90
CA LYS A 170 -17.12 -9.17 7.50
C LYS A 170 -17.65 -7.94 6.74
N ARG A 171 -17.21 -6.76 7.16
CA ARG A 171 -17.56 -5.46 6.58
C ARG A 171 -16.38 -4.51 6.62
N LEU A 172 -16.27 -3.68 5.58
CA LEU A 172 -15.20 -2.70 5.43
C LEU A 172 -15.78 -1.40 4.88
N ARG A 173 -15.25 -0.25 5.28
CA ARG A 173 -15.71 1.04 4.75
C ARG A 173 -15.41 1.16 3.25
N LEU A 174 -16.38 1.65 2.49
CA LEU A 174 -16.26 1.79 1.04
C LEU A 174 -15.13 2.74 0.61
N ASP A 175 -14.94 3.86 1.33
CA ASP A 175 -13.86 4.81 1.08
C ASP A 175 -12.47 4.19 1.22
N LYS A 176 -12.28 3.35 2.24
CA LYS A 176 -11.02 2.65 2.48
C LYS A 176 -10.70 1.66 1.37
N ILE A 177 -11.68 0.88 0.90
CA ILE A 177 -11.48 -0.06 -0.23
C ILE A 177 -11.16 0.74 -1.51
N ALA A 178 -11.87 1.84 -1.76
CA ALA A 178 -11.65 2.65 -2.96
C ALA A 178 -10.24 3.26 -3.05
N HIS A 179 -9.51 3.39 -1.93
CA HIS A 179 -8.09 3.78 -1.98
C HIS A 179 -7.17 2.74 -2.65
N PHE A 180 -7.65 1.50 -2.80
CA PHE A 180 -6.94 0.39 -3.45
C PHE A 180 -7.28 0.31 -4.94
N ARG A 181 -8.07 1.23 -5.49
CA ARG A 181 -8.60 1.13 -6.86
C ARG A 181 -7.56 0.69 -7.89
N ARG A 182 -6.44 1.40 -7.98
CA ARG A 182 -5.36 1.10 -8.94
C ARG A 182 -4.48 -0.10 -8.56
N ASP A 183 -4.48 -0.47 -7.27
CA ASP A 183 -3.71 -1.60 -6.76
C ASP A 183 -4.50 -2.91 -6.96
N PHE A 184 -5.84 -2.90 -6.90
CA PHE A 184 -6.73 -4.05 -7.11
C PHE A 184 -7.29 -4.14 -8.54
N GLY A 185 -7.30 -3.04 -9.29
CA GLY A 185 -7.90 -2.99 -10.63
C GLY A 185 -9.40 -2.72 -10.60
N LEU A 186 -9.87 -2.02 -9.57
CA LEU A 186 -11.28 -1.61 -9.47
C LEU A 186 -11.58 -0.50 -10.48
N PRO A 187 -12.81 -0.44 -11.03
CA PRO A 187 -13.20 0.61 -11.95
C PRO A 187 -13.41 1.96 -11.23
N MET A 188 -13.54 3.04 -12.01
CA MET A 188 -13.72 4.39 -11.46
C MET A 188 -15.07 4.58 -10.75
N ASP A 189 -16.11 3.92 -11.24
CA ASP A 189 -17.46 3.91 -10.70
C ASP A 189 -17.63 2.87 -9.56
N PHE A 190 -16.52 2.40 -8.98
CA PHE A 190 -16.50 1.41 -7.90
C PHE A 190 -17.53 1.72 -6.81
N ARG A 191 -17.57 2.96 -6.32
CA ARG A 191 -18.41 3.36 -5.18
C ARG A 191 -19.90 3.41 -5.50
N THR A 192 -20.27 3.57 -6.76
CA THR A 192 -21.64 3.93 -7.16
C THR A 192 -22.34 2.81 -7.90
N ASN A 193 -21.66 2.12 -8.80
CA ASN A 193 -22.27 1.14 -9.70
C ASN A 193 -21.72 -0.27 -9.48
N TRP A 194 -20.39 -0.41 -9.52
CA TRP A 194 -19.74 -1.73 -9.45
C TRP A 194 -20.08 -2.50 -8.17
N VAL A 195 -20.16 -1.82 -7.01
CA VAL A 195 -20.53 -2.45 -5.72
C VAL A 195 -21.91 -3.11 -5.70
N HIS A 196 -22.78 -2.81 -6.66
CA HIS A 196 -24.11 -3.40 -6.79
C HIS A 196 -24.18 -4.52 -7.83
N LYS A 197 -23.12 -4.76 -8.62
CA LYS A 197 -23.09 -5.82 -9.66
C LYS A 197 -23.06 -7.23 -9.08
N TYR A 198 -22.58 -7.40 -7.84
CA TYR A 198 -22.33 -8.70 -7.21
C TYR A 198 -23.12 -8.90 -5.90
N PRO A 199 -24.47 -8.77 -5.93
CA PRO A 199 -25.29 -8.83 -4.71
C PRO A 199 -25.26 -10.19 -4.01
N GLN A 200 -24.87 -11.25 -4.72
CA GLN A 200 -24.68 -12.59 -4.17
C GLN A 200 -23.47 -12.69 -3.22
N TYR A 201 -22.47 -11.81 -3.38
CA TYR A 201 -21.24 -11.85 -2.59
C TYR A 201 -21.21 -10.78 -1.51
N PHE A 202 -21.64 -9.57 -1.83
CA PHE A 202 -21.61 -8.44 -0.89
C PHE A 202 -22.69 -7.40 -1.20
N LYS A 203 -22.99 -6.56 -0.22
CA LYS A 203 -23.96 -5.47 -0.33
C LYS A 203 -23.47 -4.21 0.37
N VAL A 204 -24.02 -3.06 -0.02
CA VAL A 204 -23.76 -1.78 0.65
C VAL A 204 -24.72 -1.62 1.82
N VAL A 205 -24.18 -1.32 3.01
CA VAL A 205 -24.93 -1.07 4.24
C VAL A 205 -24.51 0.28 4.81
N LYS A 206 -25.48 1.13 5.12
CA LYS A 206 -25.25 2.41 5.81
C LYS A 206 -25.52 2.23 7.30
N ARG A 207 -24.70 2.86 8.14
CA ARG A 207 -24.90 2.79 9.59
C ARG A 207 -26.12 3.60 10.02
N ASP A 208 -26.22 4.81 9.49
CA ASP A 208 -27.26 5.80 9.77
C ASP A 208 -27.62 6.52 8.45
N GLU A 209 -28.74 7.26 8.41
CA GLU A 209 -29.19 7.99 7.21
C GLU A 209 -28.15 9.04 6.74
N ASP A 210 -27.37 9.59 7.67
CA ASP A 210 -26.30 10.57 7.41
C ASP A 210 -24.97 9.94 6.94
N ASP A 211 -24.84 8.60 6.93
CA ASP A 211 -23.64 7.92 6.44
C ASP A 211 -23.65 7.85 4.91
N GLU A 212 -23.19 8.94 4.28
CA GLU A 212 -23.11 9.06 2.81
C GLU A 212 -22.19 7.99 2.18
N ILE A 213 -21.18 7.52 2.89
CA ILE A 213 -20.13 6.64 2.36
C ILE A 213 -20.54 5.17 2.49
N GLY A 214 -21.03 4.77 3.66
CA GLY A 214 -21.45 3.39 3.94
C GLY A 214 -20.30 2.36 4.01
N PHE A 215 -20.71 1.12 4.25
CA PHE A 215 -19.87 -0.06 4.38
C PHE A 215 -20.22 -1.06 3.29
N LEU A 216 -19.22 -1.79 2.81
CA LEU A 216 -19.42 -3.00 2.05
C LEU A 216 -19.45 -4.17 3.03
N GLU A 217 -20.51 -4.97 3.03
CA GLU A 217 -20.74 -6.10 3.93
C GLU A 217 -20.86 -7.39 3.13
N LEU A 218 -20.21 -8.44 3.61
CA LEU A 218 -20.29 -9.79 3.04
C LEU A 218 -21.72 -10.33 3.15
N VAL A 219 -22.25 -10.85 2.05
CA VAL A 219 -23.58 -11.49 2.00
C VAL A 219 -23.48 -12.99 2.18
N SER A 220 -22.56 -13.64 1.46
CA SER A 220 -22.40 -15.09 1.47
C SER A 220 -20.94 -15.47 1.68
N TRP A 221 -20.71 -16.46 2.54
CA TRP A 221 -19.40 -17.04 2.76
C TRP A 221 -19.18 -18.21 1.81
N ASN A 222 -18.17 -18.09 0.92
CA ASN A 222 -17.77 -19.18 0.03
C ASN A 222 -16.52 -19.90 0.61
N PRO A 223 -16.63 -21.15 1.09
CA PRO A 223 -15.49 -21.91 1.61
C PRO A 223 -14.36 -22.11 0.61
N ALA A 224 -14.65 -22.23 -0.69
CA ALA A 224 -13.64 -22.39 -1.74
C ALA A 224 -12.73 -21.16 -1.88
N TRP A 225 -13.21 -19.99 -1.45
CA TRP A 225 -12.44 -18.75 -1.43
C TRP A 225 -11.69 -18.50 -0.12
N ALA A 226 -11.95 -19.32 0.90
CA ALA A 226 -11.30 -19.25 2.21
C ALA A 226 -9.96 -20.01 2.26
N ILE A 227 -9.28 -20.11 1.13
CA ILE A 227 -7.97 -20.77 0.96
C ILE A 227 -6.97 -19.69 0.55
N THR A 228 -5.91 -19.50 1.35
CA THR A 228 -4.89 -18.49 1.05
C THR A 228 -4.09 -18.81 -0.20
N GLU A 229 -3.50 -17.80 -0.84
CA GLU A 229 -2.61 -18.01 -1.97
C GLU A 229 -1.38 -18.85 -1.59
N LEU A 230 -0.95 -18.74 -0.33
CA LEU A 230 0.11 -19.60 0.22
C LEU A 230 -0.33 -21.07 0.35
N GLU A 231 -1.55 -21.32 0.81
CA GLU A 231 -2.15 -22.65 0.88
C GLU A 231 -2.31 -23.27 -0.50
N LYS A 232 -2.87 -22.54 -1.47
CA LYS A 232 -3.01 -23.00 -2.86
C LYS A 232 -1.67 -23.45 -3.44
N ARG A 233 -0.64 -22.63 -3.26
CA ARG A 233 0.73 -22.94 -3.71
C ARG A 233 1.28 -24.20 -3.03
N ALA A 234 1.04 -24.37 -1.74
CA ALA A 234 1.49 -25.55 -0.99
C ALA A 234 0.76 -26.84 -1.41
N MET A 235 -0.52 -26.73 -1.80
CA MET A 235 -1.31 -27.85 -2.33
C MET A 235 -1.02 -28.15 -3.80
N GLY A 236 -0.19 -27.35 -4.47
CA GLY A 236 0.04 -27.47 -5.91
C GLY A 236 -1.17 -27.06 -6.77
N MET A 237 -2.18 -26.41 -6.17
CA MET A 237 -3.32 -25.86 -6.90
C MET A 237 -2.84 -24.66 -7.70
N GLY A 238 -2.73 -24.82 -9.02
CA GLY A 238 -2.39 -23.72 -9.93
C GLY A 238 -3.45 -22.61 -9.92
N LEU A 239 -3.10 -21.42 -10.43
CA LEU A 239 -3.98 -20.23 -10.47
C LEU A 239 -5.32 -20.47 -11.22
N ASN A 240 -5.39 -21.55 -12.03
CA ASN A 240 -6.50 -21.89 -12.91
C ASN A 240 -7.21 -23.21 -12.57
N GLU A 241 -6.84 -23.90 -11.48
CA GLU A 241 -7.41 -25.20 -11.09
C GLU A 241 -8.30 -25.09 -9.84
N VAL A 242 -9.09 -24.02 -9.75
CA VAL A 242 -10.32 -24.09 -8.94
C VAL A 242 -11.37 -24.72 -9.85
N HIS A 243 -11.25 -26.03 -10.08
CA HIS A 243 -12.41 -26.76 -10.58
C HIS A 243 -13.54 -26.53 -9.57
N ASP A 244 -14.73 -26.29 -10.11
CA ASP A 244 -16.02 -26.10 -9.47
C ASP A 244 -16.48 -27.37 -8.72
N ASP A 245 -15.54 -28.08 -8.10
CA ASP A 245 -15.82 -29.19 -7.23
C ASP A 245 -16.22 -28.61 -5.89
N HIS A 246 -17.52 -28.44 -5.72
CA HIS A 246 -18.20 -28.14 -4.47
C HIS A 246 -17.88 -29.12 -3.31
N SER A 247 -16.94 -30.06 -3.48
CA SER A 247 -16.53 -31.07 -2.50
C SER A 247 -15.42 -30.63 -1.54
N ILE A 248 -14.68 -29.54 -1.81
CA ILE A 248 -13.64 -29.08 -0.88
C ILE A 248 -14.29 -28.28 0.27
N ASN A 249 -14.74 -29.01 1.29
CA ASN A 249 -15.07 -28.45 2.60
C ASN A 249 -13.79 -27.97 3.30
N HIS A 250 -13.23 -26.86 2.83
CA HIS A 250 -12.08 -26.22 3.47
C HIS A 250 -12.56 -25.40 4.66
N ASN A 251 -12.25 -25.86 5.87
CA ASN A 251 -12.50 -25.09 7.08
C ASN A 251 -11.23 -24.30 7.46
N PRO A 252 -11.22 -22.96 7.36
CA PRO A 252 -10.05 -22.17 7.71
C PRO A 252 -9.75 -22.33 9.20
N GLY A 253 -8.52 -22.72 9.52
CA GLY A 253 -8.12 -23.06 10.89
C GLY A 253 -6.67 -22.74 11.18
N LEU A 254 -6.02 -23.60 11.95
CA LEU A 254 -4.60 -23.46 12.30
C LEU A 254 -3.73 -23.99 11.15
N LEU A 255 -2.84 -23.14 10.66
CA LEU A 255 -1.88 -23.43 9.59
C LEU A 255 -0.47 -23.54 10.13
N SER A 256 0.37 -24.32 9.47
CA SER A 256 1.82 -24.41 9.76
C SER A 256 2.65 -24.34 8.47
N LEU A 257 2.27 -23.43 7.58
CA LEU A 257 2.93 -23.26 6.29
C LEU A 257 4.11 -22.27 6.40
N PRO A 258 5.27 -22.60 5.81
CA PRO A 258 6.38 -21.66 5.71
C PRO A 258 6.12 -20.65 4.58
N PHE A 259 6.55 -19.41 4.78
CA PHE A 259 6.56 -18.39 3.74
C PHE A 259 7.79 -18.55 2.84
N PRO A 260 7.66 -18.39 1.53
CA PRO A 260 8.80 -18.26 0.64
C PRO A 260 9.70 -17.11 1.09
N LEU A 261 11.02 -17.35 1.09
CA LEU A 261 12.01 -16.37 1.51
C LEU A 261 12.93 -16.03 0.35
N LYS A 262 13.05 -14.74 0.04
CA LYS A 262 14.02 -14.21 -0.91
C LYS A 262 14.81 -13.09 -0.25
N PHE A 263 16.11 -13.32 -0.07
CA PHE A 263 17.04 -12.34 0.52
C PHE A 263 17.92 -11.75 -0.58
N PRO A 264 18.27 -10.45 -0.52
CA PRO A 264 19.24 -9.89 -1.44
C PRO A 264 20.63 -10.51 -1.22
N SER A 265 21.38 -10.67 -2.31
CA SER A 265 22.75 -11.23 -2.29
C SER A 265 23.70 -10.49 -1.35
N THR A 266 23.45 -9.19 -1.12
CA THR A 266 24.23 -8.34 -0.21
C THR A 266 23.96 -8.64 1.27
N TYR A 267 22.85 -9.30 1.61
CA TYR A 267 22.49 -9.57 3.00
C TYR A 267 23.20 -10.82 3.54
N LYS A 268 24.46 -10.65 3.95
CA LYS A 268 25.29 -11.73 4.53
C LYS A 268 24.89 -12.14 5.95
N LYS A 269 23.93 -11.43 6.58
CA LYS A 269 23.52 -11.68 7.97
C LYS A 269 22.46 -12.79 8.12
N VAL A 270 22.01 -13.44 7.04
CA VAL A 270 21.04 -14.56 7.14
C VAL A 270 21.52 -15.61 8.13
N TYR A 271 22.81 -15.97 8.08
CA TYR A 271 23.41 -16.98 8.95
C TYR A 271 23.29 -16.64 10.45
N ARG A 272 23.36 -15.35 10.82
CA ARG A 272 23.20 -14.91 12.22
C ARG A 272 21.77 -15.03 12.75
N TYR A 273 20.79 -15.00 11.87
CA TYR A 273 19.37 -15.03 12.24
C TYR A 273 18.66 -16.33 11.80
N GLY A 274 19.41 -17.31 11.27
CA GLY A 274 18.89 -18.55 10.70
C GLY A 274 17.94 -19.28 11.65
N GLY A 275 18.35 -19.53 12.90
CA GLY A 275 17.51 -20.21 13.88
C GLY A 275 16.23 -19.44 14.25
N LYS A 276 16.28 -18.11 14.31
CA LYS A 276 15.08 -17.27 14.55
C LYS A 276 14.13 -17.30 13.35
N ILE A 277 14.66 -17.32 12.14
CA ILE A 277 13.88 -17.45 10.90
C ILE A 277 13.23 -18.83 10.84
N GLU A 278 13.99 -19.89 11.09
CA GLU A 278 13.50 -21.27 11.08
C GLU A 278 12.39 -21.48 12.13
N HIS A 279 12.59 -20.99 13.36
CA HIS A 279 11.56 -21.06 14.39
C HIS A 279 10.31 -20.28 14.02
N PHE A 280 10.45 -19.13 13.36
CA PHE A 280 9.31 -18.41 12.82
C PHE A 280 8.60 -19.20 11.71
N GLN A 281 9.34 -19.86 10.82
CA GLN A 281 8.77 -20.64 9.72
C GLN A 281 7.99 -21.87 10.21
N LYS A 282 8.50 -22.58 11.23
CA LYS A 282 7.84 -23.78 11.81
C LYS A 282 6.62 -23.49 12.69
N ARG A 283 6.46 -22.24 13.14
CA ARG A 283 5.39 -21.85 14.06
C ARG A 283 4.01 -21.98 13.41
N SER A 284 3.03 -22.51 14.13
CA SER A 284 1.65 -22.48 13.66
C SER A 284 1.03 -21.08 13.78
N TYR A 285 0.04 -20.77 12.95
CA TYR A 285 -0.69 -19.51 13.00
C TYR A 285 -2.10 -19.72 12.48
N LEU A 286 -3.03 -18.90 12.96
CA LEU A 286 -4.41 -18.96 12.51
C LEU A 286 -4.53 -18.41 11.08
N SER A 287 -5.31 -19.08 10.21
CA SER A 287 -5.59 -18.64 8.84
C SER A 287 -6.12 -17.19 8.81
N PRO A 288 -5.77 -16.39 7.78
CA PRO A 288 -6.37 -15.08 7.53
C PRO A 288 -7.89 -15.09 7.52
N TYR A 289 -8.51 -16.19 7.08
CA TYR A 289 -9.97 -16.35 6.96
C TYR A 289 -10.64 -16.89 8.22
N ALA A 290 -9.87 -17.37 9.21
CA ALA A 290 -10.43 -17.86 10.47
C ALA A 290 -10.68 -16.71 11.47
N ASP A 291 -11.58 -16.94 12.43
CA ASP A 291 -11.97 -15.93 13.42
C ASP A 291 -10.83 -15.60 14.40
N ALA A 292 -10.39 -14.36 14.37
CA ALA A 292 -9.24 -13.87 15.12
C ALA A 292 -9.60 -13.15 16.43
N ARG A 293 -10.89 -13.07 16.82
CA ARG A 293 -11.34 -12.36 18.03
C ARG A 293 -10.68 -12.87 19.33
N GLY A 294 -10.38 -14.17 19.39
CA GLY A 294 -9.71 -14.79 20.54
C GLY A 294 -8.18 -14.62 20.57
N LEU A 295 -7.58 -13.99 19.56
CA LEU A 295 -6.12 -13.97 19.43
C LEU A 295 -5.49 -12.94 20.36
N LYS A 296 -4.63 -13.40 21.28
CA LYS A 296 -3.94 -12.52 22.24
C LYS A 296 -2.99 -11.56 21.53
N ALA A 297 -3.27 -10.26 21.62
CA ALA A 297 -2.42 -9.22 21.05
C ALA A 297 -0.99 -9.29 21.62
N GLY A 298 0.01 -9.18 20.73
CA GLY A 298 1.43 -9.25 21.09
C GLY A 298 1.98 -10.66 21.27
N SER A 299 1.16 -11.71 21.10
CA SER A 299 1.67 -13.08 21.00
C SER A 299 2.45 -13.28 19.69
N LEU A 300 3.31 -14.28 19.67
CA LEU A 300 4.10 -14.60 18.47
C LEU A 300 3.22 -15.23 17.36
N GLU A 301 2.11 -15.87 17.71
CA GLU A 301 1.09 -16.35 16.77
C GLU A 301 0.31 -15.18 16.15
N PHE A 302 0.01 -14.15 16.95
CA PHE A 302 -0.59 -12.91 16.49
C PHE A 302 0.29 -12.21 15.44
N ASP A 303 1.59 -12.10 15.72
CA ASP A 303 2.55 -11.53 14.76
C ASP A 303 2.64 -12.38 13.48
N LYS A 304 2.65 -13.72 13.59
CA LYS A 304 2.71 -14.60 12.41
C LYS A 304 1.43 -14.55 11.57
N ARG A 305 0.24 -14.51 12.20
CA ARG A 305 -1.03 -14.28 11.50
C ARG A 305 -1.03 -12.94 10.78
N ALA A 306 -0.55 -11.87 11.40
CA ALA A 306 -0.47 -10.57 10.74
C ALA A 306 0.43 -10.61 9.49
N VAL A 307 1.54 -11.36 9.53
CA VAL A 307 2.36 -11.64 8.33
C VAL A 307 1.54 -12.38 7.27
N ALA A 308 0.78 -13.42 7.65
CA ALA A 308 -0.07 -14.16 6.73
C ALA A 308 -1.15 -13.28 6.06
N VAL A 309 -1.83 -12.44 6.84
CA VAL A 309 -2.86 -11.51 6.33
C VAL A 309 -2.26 -10.50 5.36
N MET A 310 -1.07 -9.94 5.66
CA MET A 310 -0.40 -9.03 4.74
C MET A 310 0.07 -9.73 3.46
N HIS A 311 0.55 -10.97 3.58
CA HIS A 311 0.94 -11.79 2.43
C HIS A 311 -0.26 -12.05 1.51
N GLU A 312 -1.38 -12.46 2.09
CA GLU A 312 -2.63 -12.69 1.38
C GLU A 312 -3.15 -11.40 0.71
N LEU A 313 -3.24 -10.29 1.45
CA LEU A 313 -3.73 -9.02 0.92
C LEU A 313 -2.85 -8.46 -0.19
N LEU A 314 -1.52 -8.55 -0.06
CA LEU A 314 -0.62 -8.16 -1.13
C LEU A 314 -0.75 -9.07 -2.35
N SER A 315 -1.12 -10.34 -2.16
CA SER A 315 -1.33 -11.27 -3.26
C SER A 315 -2.54 -10.89 -4.13
N PHE A 316 -3.50 -10.13 -3.62
CA PHE A 316 -4.60 -9.59 -4.43
C PHE A 316 -4.19 -8.39 -5.28
N THR A 317 -3.11 -7.69 -4.90
CA THR A 317 -2.67 -6.52 -5.65
C THR A 317 -2.03 -6.91 -6.98
N ILE A 318 -2.32 -6.15 -8.02
CA ILE A 318 -1.87 -6.37 -9.41
C ILE A 318 -0.35 -6.52 -9.50
N GLU A 319 0.39 -5.70 -8.74
CA GLU A 319 1.85 -5.69 -8.73
C GLU A 319 2.44 -6.35 -7.49
N LYS A 320 1.64 -7.04 -6.65
CA LYS A 320 2.13 -7.63 -5.38
C LYS A 320 2.85 -6.61 -4.49
N ARG A 321 2.35 -5.36 -4.54
CA ARG A 321 2.92 -4.16 -3.93
C ARG A 321 1.80 -3.25 -3.42
N LEU A 322 2.00 -2.64 -2.26
CA LEU A 322 1.05 -1.68 -1.69
C LEU A 322 1.75 -0.54 -0.94
N VAL A 323 1.08 0.61 -0.81
CA VAL A 323 1.52 1.69 0.08
C VAL A 323 1.26 1.28 1.53
N THR A 324 2.23 1.42 2.42
CA THR A 324 2.10 0.91 3.81
C THR A 324 1.01 1.61 4.61
N ASP A 325 0.74 2.87 4.32
CA ASP A 325 -0.31 3.66 4.99
C ASP A 325 -1.68 3.00 4.80
N HIS A 326 -1.94 2.44 3.61
CA HIS A 326 -3.18 1.75 3.31
C HIS A 326 -3.37 0.52 4.21
N LEU A 327 -2.31 -0.25 4.48
CA LEU A 327 -2.36 -1.36 5.43
C LEU A 327 -2.67 -0.89 6.85
N THR A 328 -2.06 0.22 7.29
CA THR A 328 -2.27 0.72 8.65
C THR A 328 -3.71 1.19 8.90
N HIS A 329 -4.45 1.57 7.85
CA HIS A 329 -5.86 1.98 7.95
C HIS A 329 -6.81 0.81 8.21
N PHE A 330 -6.42 -0.43 7.90
CA PHE A 330 -7.20 -1.66 8.12
C PHE A 330 -6.79 -2.44 9.36
N ARG A 331 -6.00 -1.80 10.24
CA ARG A 331 -5.38 -2.48 11.38
C ARG A 331 -6.39 -3.15 12.30
N TRP A 332 -7.52 -2.51 12.54
CA TRP A 332 -8.54 -3.00 13.45
C TRP A 332 -9.35 -4.10 12.80
N GLU A 333 -9.79 -3.87 11.57
CA GLU A 333 -10.62 -4.78 10.80
C GLU A 333 -9.93 -6.11 10.52
N LEU A 334 -8.60 -6.10 10.33
CA LEU A 334 -7.80 -7.29 10.04
C LEU A 334 -7.05 -7.88 11.25
N VAL A 335 -7.18 -7.26 12.43
CA VAL A 335 -6.49 -7.69 13.67
C VAL A 335 -4.96 -7.69 13.49
N MET A 336 -4.40 -6.51 13.24
CA MET A 336 -2.96 -6.31 13.02
C MET A 336 -2.27 -5.53 14.16
N PRO A 337 -0.95 -5.74 14.37
CA PRO A 337 -0.18 -5.03 15.39
C PRO A 337 -0.09 -3.53 15.11
N GLN A 338 -0.07 -2.73 16.19
CA GLN A 338 0.14 -1.28 16.12
C GLN A 338 1.47 -0.91 15.45
N LYS A 339 2.52 -1.71 15.67
CA LYS A 339 3.87 -1.48 15.11
C LYS A 339 4.06 -2.25 13.79
N LEU A 340 3.10 -2.16 12.86
CA LEU A 340 3.12 -2.89 11.59
C LEU A 340 4.41 -2.71 10.79
N MET A 341 4.92 -1.48 10.71
CA MET A 341 6.19 -1.19 10.04
C MET A 341 7.38 -1.96 10.65
N ARG A 342 7.41 -2.14 11.97
CA ARG A 342 8.45 -2.93 12.65
C ARG A 342 8.36 -4.40 12.25
N LEU A 343 7.14 -4.93 12.09
CA LEU A 343 6.90 -6.30 11.66
C LEU A 343 7.39 -6.49 10.21
N LEU A 344 7.03 -5.59 9.29
CA LEU A 344 7.50 -5.61 7.90
C LEU A 344 9.04 -5.62 7.81
N LEU A 345 9.71 -4.70 8.53
CA LEU A 345 11.17 -4.61 8.54
C LEU A 345 11.87 -5.79 9.22
N LYS A 346 11.18 -6.48 10.13
CA LYS A 346 11.66 -7.71 10.80
C LYS A 346 11.64 -8.89 9.83
N HIS A 347 10.57 -9.01 9.04
CA HIS A 347 10.34 -10.10 8.08
C HIS A 347 10.78 -9.73 6.66
N PHE A 348 11.97 -9.14 6.53
CA PHE A 348 12.44 -8.56 5.27
C PHE A 348 12.72 -9.59 4.15
N GLY A 349 12.79 -10.88 4.48
CA GLY A 349 12.89 -11.96 3.48
C GLY A 349 11.57 -12.29 2.80
N ILE A 350 10.44 -11.89 3.40
CA ILE A 350 9.08 -12.05 2.85
C ILE A 350 8.62 -10.71 2.24
N PHE A 351 8.90 -9.61 2.95
CA PHE A 351 8.49 -8.27 2.56
C PHE A 351 9.68 -7.36 2.32
N TYR A 352 9.66 -6.61 1.22
CA TYR A 352 10.58 -5.50 1.04
C TYR A 352 9.88 -4.18 1.26
N VAL A 353 10.43 -3.29 2.09
CA VAL A 353 9.90 -1.94 2.29
C VAL A 353 10.81 -0.95 1.56
N SER A 354 10.29 -0.39 0.47
CA SER A 354 10.94 0.70 -0.26
C SER A 354 10.69 2.03 0.42
N GLU A 355 11.78 2.79 0.54
CA GLU A 355 11.80 4.16 1.06
C GLU A 355 11.71 5.20 -0.04
N ARG A 356 11.58 4.77 -1.30
CA ARG A 356 11.56 5.66 -2.44
C ARG A 356 10.22 6.34 -2.63
N GLY A 357 10.26 7.67 -2.62
CA GLY A 357 9.12 8.56 -2.78
C GLY A 357 8.63 9.13 -1.46
N LYS A 358 7.43 9.73 -1.48
CA LYS A 358 6.85 10.41 -0.31
C LYS A 358 6.32 9.43 0.75
N ARG A 359 5.92 8.23 0.33
CA ARG A 359 5.30 7.21 1.17
C ARG A 359 6.02 5.88 0.99
N PHE A 360 6.14 5.14 2.08
CA PHE A 360 6.71 3.80 2.05
C PHE A 360 5.83 2.84 1.26
N SER A 361 6.46 1.93 0.52
CA SER A 361 5.77 0.88 -0.22
C SER A 361 6.33 -0.46 0.16
N VAL A 362 5.44 -1.41 0.43
CA VAL A 362 5.79 -2.79 0.71
C VAL A 362 5.58 -3.64 -0.53
N PHE A 363 6.49 -4.58 -0.77
CA PHE A 363 6.48 -5.55 -1.85
C PHE A 363 6.55 -6.96 -1.28
N LEU A 364 5.90 -7.92 -1.94
CA LEU A 364 6.19 -9.34 -1.74
C LEU A 364 7.47 -9.70 -2.48
N THR A 365 8.50 -10.15 -1.77
CA THR A 365 9.80 -10.45 -2.38
C THR A 365 9.72 -11.66 -3.32
N GLU A 366 8.89 -12.64 -3.00
CA GLU A 366 8.70 -13.86 -3.78
C GLU A 366 8.05 -13.65 -5.14
N ALA A 367 7.35 -12.53 -5.32
CA ALA A 367 6.61 -12.24 -6.54
C ALA A 367 7.50 -11.67 -7.66
N TYR A 368 8.76 -11.36 -7.36
CA TYR A 368 9.66 -10.65 -8.26
C TYR A 368 10.91 -11.45 -8.57
N GLU A 369 11.31 -11.43 -9.85
CA GLU A 369 12.63 -11.86 -10.31
C GLU A 369 13.39 -10.65 -10.84
N GLY A 370 14.46 -10.27 -10.15
CA GLY A 370 15.05 -8.95 -10.30
C GLY A 370 14.02 -7.83 -10.15
N SER A 371 13.89 -6.98 -11.18
CA SER A 371 13.00 -5.81 -11.17
C SER A 371 11.63 -6.08 -11.80
N GLU A 372 11.39 -7.32 -12.22
CA GLU A 372 10.22 -7.73 -12.99
C GLU A 372 9.32 -8.62 -12.14
N LEU A 373 8.02 -8.45 -12.28
CA LEU A 373 7.03 -9.32 -11.66
C LEU A 373 7.03 -10.67 -12.38
N ILE A 374 7.04 -11.77 -11.63
CA ILE A 374 7.09 -13.14 -12.17
C ILE A 374 5.80 -13.46 -12.93
N GLU A 375 4.66 -13.25 -12.28
CA GLU A 375 3.35 -13.56 -12.82
C GLU A 375 2.64 -12.26 -13.22
N LYS A 376 2.59 -11.99 -14.53
CA LYS A 376 2.07 -10.74 -15.08
C LYS A 376 0.64 -10.93 -15.57
N GLY A 377 -0.31 -10.33 -14.86
CA GLY A 377 -1.70 -10.22 -15.32
C GLY A 377 -1.84 -9.22 -16.48
N PRO A 378 -3.00 -9.21 -17.17
CA PRO A 378 -3.24 -8.33 -18.33
C PRO A 378 -2.99 -6.84 -18.02
N LEU A 379 -3.42 -6.38 -16.84
CA LEU A 379 -3.25 -4.99 -16.43
C LEU A 379 -1.78 -4.62 -16.11
N VAL A 380 -0.95 -5.59 -15.72
CA VAL A 380 0.51 -5.38 -15.57
C VAL A 380 1.14 -5.15 -16.94
N LEU A 381 0.82 -6.01 -17.91
CA LEU A 381 1.31 -5.91 -19.29
C LEU A 381 0.89 -4.59 -19.94
N TRP A 382 -0.36 -4.17 -19.71
CA TRP A 382 -0.85 -2.86 -20.14
C TRP A 382 -0.05 -1.72 -19.52
N LYS A 383 0.23 -1.74 -18.20
CA LYS A 383 1.07 -0.73 -17.53
C LYS A 383 2.48 -0.68 -18.11
N GLU A 384 3.07 -1.83 -18.45
CA GLU A 384 4.38 -1.91 -19.11
C GLU A 384 4.34 -1.30 -20.52
N LYS A 385 3.27 -1.54 -21.28
CA LYS A 385 3.03 -0.91 -22.58
C LYS A 385 2.94 0.62 -22.45
N VAL A 386 2.18 1.14 -21.49
CA VAL A 386 2.10 2.58 -21.19
C VAL A 386 3.50 3.14 -20.85
N LEU A 387 4.23 2.47 -19.97
CA LEU A 387 5.57 2.89 -19.56
C LEU A 387 6.57 2.93 -20.74
N SER A 388 6.48 1.96 -21.65
CA SER A 388 7.31 1.92 -22.86
C SER A 388 7.06 3.12 -23.80
N LEU A 389 5.81 3.59 -23.86
CA LEU A 389 5.40 4.73 -24.69
C LEU A 389 5.70 6.08 -24.02
N ALA A 390 5.74 6.10 -22.69
CA ALA A 390 6.21 7.24 -21.89
C ALA A 390 7.73 7.49 -22.02
N GLY A 391 8.46 6.68 -22.80
CA GLY A 391 9.87 6.92 -23.11
C GLY A 391 10.84 6.57 -21.97
N TYR A 392 10.41 5.77 -20.99
CA TYR A 392 11.30 5.33 -19.92
C TYR A 392 12.41 4.43 -20.46
N ARG A 393 13.62 4.99 -20.58
CA ARG A 393 14.87 4.23 -20.80
C ARG A 393 15.50 4.00 -19.42
N GLY A 394 15.40 2.78 -18.90
CA GLY A 394 15.84 2.40 -17.55
C GLY A 394 17.33 2.65 -17.27
N LYS A 395 17.71 3.91 -17.02
CA LYS A 395 19.05 4.25 -16.53
C LYS A 395 19.21 3.72 -15.11
N LYS A 396 20.32 3.00 -14.86
CA LYS A 396 20.84 2.71 -13.52
C LYS A 396 21.25 4.02 -12.85
N LYS A 397 20.29 4.82 -12.38
CA LYS A 397 20.60 5.97 -11.52
C LYS A 397 21.25 5.42 -10.24
N LYS A 398 22.30 6.09 -9.75
CA LYS A 398 22.83 5.84 -8.41
C LYS A 398 21.67 6.07 -7.45
N ILE A 399 21.31 5.04 -6.68
CA ILE A 399 20.15 5.12 -5.79
C ILE A 399 20.52 6.00 -4.59
N GLU A 400 20.31 7.30 -4.73
CA GLU A 400 20.47 8.29 -3.67
C GLU A 400 19.44 8.09 -2.55
N THR A 401 19.84 8.47 -1.34
CA THR A 401 19.09 8.22 -0.12
C THR A 401 18.24 9.45 0.20
N PHE A 402 17.17 9.30 0.98
CA PHE A 402 16.28 10.41 1.38
C PHE A 402 17.00 11.57 2.10
N SER A 403 18.26 11.39 2.53
CA SER A 403 19.13 12.45 3.06
C SER A 403 19.54 13.50 2.02
N ASP A 404 19.48 13.16 0.73
CA ASP A 404 20.04 13.99 -0.35
C ASP A 404 18.96 14.87 -1.01
N VAL A 405 17.80 15.03 -0.36
CA VAL A 405 16.65 15.82 -0.88
C VAL A 405 16.72 17.30 -0.46
N SER A 406 17.82 17.75 0.14
CA SER A 406 18.14 19.18 0.20
C SER A 406 19.03 19.52 -0.99
N ASP A 407 18.41 20.21 -1.95
CA ASP A 407 19.01 21.05 -2.98
C ASP A 407 19.77 20.35 -4.12
N ILE A 408 19.05 20.21 -5.25
CA ILE A 408 19.53 20.25 -6.66
C ILE A 408 20.53 19.12 -7.02
N GLU A 409 20.21 18.13 -7.87
CA GLU A 409 20.19 18.18 -9.34
C GLU A 409 19.43 16.94 -9.89
N ASP A 410 18.43 17.12 -10.74
CA ASP A 410 17.90 16.06 -11.59
C ASP A 410 18.07 16.47 -13.05
N ASP A 411 19.28 16.24 -13.59
CA ASP A 411 19.52 16.25 -15.03
C ASP A 411 18.96 14.98 -15.68
N GLY A 412 17.65 14.80 -15.46
CA GLY A 412 16.90 13.62 -15.79
C GLY A 412 16.57 13.48 -17.26
N LEU A 413 17.11 14.33 -18.15
CA LEU A 413 17.09 14.20 -19.61
C LEU A 413 18.10 15.16 -20.25
N SER A 414 19.28 14.66 -20.61
CA SER A 414 20.24 15.43 -21.43
C SER A 414 20.26 14.95 -22.88
N GLU A 415 20.44 15.96 -23.72
CA GLU A 415 20.52 16.02 -25.17
C GLU A 415 21.84 15.45 -25.68
N ASP A 416 21.81 14.69 -26.78
CA ASP A 416 23.01 14.48 -27.58
C ASP A 416 23.03 15.56 -28.67
N LEU A 417 23.97 16.51 -28.58
CA LEU A 417 24.67 17.02 -29.77
C LEU A 417 26.01 17.72 -29.45
N HIS A 418 27.08 17.10 -29.98
CA HIS A 418 28.35 17.67 -30.48
C HIS A 418 29.60 17.86 -29.58
N ILE A 419 30.62 17.03 -29.93
CA ILE A 419 32.07 17.28 -30.10
C ILE A 419 32.91 17.62 -28.86
N ARG A 420 33.80 16.68 -28.52
CA ARG A 420 34.86 16.80 -27.50
C ARG A 420 36.20 17.07 -28.19
N VAL A 421 36.88 18.15 -27.82
CA VAL A 421 38.34 18.31 -27.95
C VAL A 421 38.93 18.30 -26.54
N GLN A 422 40.05 17.58 -26.41
CA GLN A 422 40.78 17.21 -25.19
C GLN A 422 41.45 18.38 -24.45
N LEU A 423 41.69 18.14 -23.14
CA LEU A 423 42.83 18.50 -22.26
C LEU A 423 42.27 18.51 -20.82
N GLY A 424 42.83 17.95 -19.75
CA GLY A 424 44.14 17.40 -19.40
C GLY A 424 44.39 17.74 -17.92
N GLN A 425 44.89 16.78 -17.12
CA GLN A 425 45.48 16.89 -15.76
C GLN A 425 44.53 17.14 -14.57
N GLU A 426 44.50 16.36 -13.49
CA GLU A 426 45.50 15.79 -12.53
C GLU A 426 45.56 16.57 -11.21
N ASP A 427 45.76 15.79 -10.14
CA ASP A 427 46.17 16.12 -8.76
C ASP A 427 45.12 16.49 -7.70
N THR A 428 45.23 16.11 -6.41
CA THR A 428 46.02 15.12 -5.64
C THR A 428 45.48 15.18 -4.18
N MET A 429 45.67 14.08 -3.44
CA MET A 429 45.40 13.78 -2.02
C MET A 429 45.40 14.91 -0.97
N GLY A 430 44.65 14.67 0.12
CA GLY A 430 44.91 15.23 1.45
C GLY A 430 44.18 14.45 2.56
N SER A 431 44.91 13.58 3.25
CA SER A 431 44.53 12.79 4.43
C SER A 431 44.37 13.65 5.69
N LEU A 432 43.46 13.26 6.60
CA LEU A 432 43.75 13.16 8.04
C LEU A 432 42.60 12.48 8.79
N GLU A 433 42.91 11.37 9.45
CA GLU A 433 42.16 10.78 10.55
C GLU A 433 42.07 11.77 11.72
N ASP A 434 40.94 11.79 12.44
CA ASP A 434 41.05 11.48 13.86
C ASP A 434 39.78 10.85 14.45
N THR A 435 40.08 9.97 15.39
CA THR A 435 39.28 9.03 16.15
C THR A 435 38.38 9.71 17.18
N LEU A 436 37.11 9.28 17.27
CA LEU A 436 36.37 9.21 18.54
C LEU A 436 35.41 8.01 18.53
N LEU A 437 35.82 6.96 19.23
CA LEU A 437 34.99 5.88 19.73
C LEU A 437 33.98 6.46 20.73
N ARG A 438 32.70 6.19 20.53
CA ARG A 438 31.72 6.20 21.64
C ARG A 438 30.69 5.11 21.43
N ASP A 439 30.58 4.29 22.47
CA ASP A 439 29.70 3.15 22.65
C ASP A 439 28.29 3.38 22.11
N ASN A 440 27.85 2.42 21.29
CA ASN A 440 26.43 2.20 21.01
C ASN A 440 26.05 0.88 21.70
N ASP A 441 25.71 0.98 22.97
CA ASP A 441 24.92 -0.03 23.67
C ASP A 441 23.56 -0.16 22.97
N GLU A 442 23.41 -1.23 22.21
CA GLU A 442 22.11 -1.71 21.74
C GLU A 442 21.34 -2.25 22.96
N MET A 443 20.49 -1.41 23.56
CA MET A 443 19.59 -1.85 24.64
C MET A 443 18.72 -3.02 24.18
N GLU A 444 18.99 -4.19 24.76
CA GLU A 444 18.03 -5.27 24.95
C GLU A 444 16.77 -4.70 25.61
N ILE A 445 15.64 -4.80 24.91
CA ILE A 445 14.34 -4.55 25.54
C ILE A 445 13.87 -5.87 26.12
N GLY A 446 14.34 -6.15 27.33
CA GLY A 446 13.63 -6.97 28.30
C GLY A 446 12.42 -6.18 28.81
N GLU A 447 11.26 -6.40 28.19
CA GLU A 447 9.94 -6.08 28.75
C GLU A 447 8.90 -7.08 28.21
N VAL A 448 9.13 -8.38 28.39
CA VAL A 448 8.10 -9.43 28.43
C VAL A 448 8.63 -10.58 29.31
N CYS A 449 8.67 -10.39 30.64
CA CYS A 449 8.88 -11.49 31.59
C CYS A 449 8.51 -11.14 33.05
N ASN A 450 7.46 -10.36 33.31
CA ASN A 450 6.94 -10.17 34.68
C ASN A 450 5.41 -10.38 34.70
N ALA A 451 4.98 -11.60 34.43
CA ALA A 451 3.60 -12.03 34.67
C ALA A 451 3.50 -13.53 35.03
N TYR A 452 4.56 -14.10 35.63
CA TYR A 452 4.55 -15.44 36.21
C TYR A 452 5.60 -15.55 37.32
N GLU A 453 5.41 -14.82 38.41
CA GLU A 453 5.87 -15.20 39.76
C GLU A 453 4.86 -14.58 40.72
N ASP A 454 3.81 -15.35 41.04
CA ASP A 454 2.96 -15.23 42.23
C ASP A 454 1.78 -16.21 42.08
N ALA A 455 2.12 -17.50 42.03
CA ALA A 455 1.15 -18.58 42.22
C ALA A 455 1.86 -19.85 42.74
N GLU A 456 2.77 -19.69 43.70
CA GLU A 456 3.28 -20.78 44.54
C GLU A 456 3.71 -20.22 45.89
N ALA A 457 2.72 -19.80 46.68
CA ALA A 457 2.85 -19.61 48.12
C ALA A 457 1.45 -19.60 48.76
N SER A 458 0.82 -20.78 48.84
CA SER A 458 -0.04 -21.26 49.95
C SER A 458 -0.48 -22.68 49.67
#